data_AF-A0A2U2AN77-F1
#
_entry.id   AF-A0A2U2AN77-F1
#
_cell.length_a   1.000
_cell.length_b   1.000
_cell.length_c   1.000
_cell.angle_alpha   90.00
_cell.angle_beta   90.00
_cell.angle_gamma   90.00
#
_symmetry.space_group_name_H-M   'P 1'
#
loop_
_entity.id
_entity.type
_entity.pdbx_description
1 polymer ?
#
loop_
_entity_poly.entity_id
_entity_poly.type
_entity_poly.pdbx_seq_one_letter_code
_entity_poly.pdbx_strand_id
1 'polypeptide(L)'
;MILLMFDDNVSIYTPQLITISYQENETNTWRKYTPEGLIEWHNHDCLQRKPILLEVKYREAFKDGNWKGLLKKFRAAKSYAQIQGWDFKIYTEDDIRTPLLENINFLNRYTDIADPHCFQLVIMDQLEKI
;
A
#
# COMPACT_ATOMS: atom_id res chain seq x y z
N MET A 1 -2.47 -1.75 -4.32
CA MET A 1 -2.28 -0.96 -5.55
C MET A 1 -3.50 -0.13 -5.91
N ILE A 2 -4.70 -0.73 -6.02
CA ILE A 2 -5.92 -0.02 -6.45
C ILE A 2 -6.21 1.27 -5.67
N LEU A 3 -6.22 1.25 -4.33
CA LEU A 3 -6.50 2.46 -3.53
C LEU A 3 -5.60 3.65 -3.84
N LEU A 4 -4.32 3.41 -4.15
CA LEU A 4 -3.35 4.47 -4.43
C LEU A 4 -3.59 5.14 -5.79
N MET A 5 -4.30 4.49 -6.71
CA MET A 5 -4.67 5.08 -8.00
C MET A 5 -5.79 6.11 -7.88
N PHE A 6 -6.47 6.17 -6.73
CA PHE A 6 -7.61 7.06 -6.47
C PHE A 6 -7.33 8.10 -5.36
N ASP A 7 -6.09 8.19 -4.86
CA ASP A 7 -5.66 9.28 -3.99
C ASP A 7 -4.93 10.31 -4.85
N ASP A 8 -5.59 11.45 -5.12
CA ASP A 8 -5.07 12.54 -5.96
C ASP A 8 -3.75 13.13 -5.45
N ASN A 9 -3.36 12.85 -4.20
CA ASN A 9 -2.08 13.31 -3.65
C ASN A 9 -0.91 12.38 -4.01
N VAL A 10 -1.18 11.13 -4.40
CA VAL A 10 -0.15 10.13 -4.73
C VAL A 10 0.41 10.40 -6.12
N SER A 11 1.72 10.68 -6.19
CA SER A 11 2.40 10.91 -7.47
C SER A 11 2.83 9.63 -8.15
N ILE A 12 3.47 8.72 -7.40
CA ILE A 12 4.05 7.49 -7.93
C ILE A 12 3.90 6.41 -6.87
N TYR A 13 3.40 5.25 -7.28
CA TYR A 13 3.57 4.01 -6.53
C TYR A 13 4.53 3.10 -7.29
N THR A 14 5.66 2.76 -6.66
CA THR A 14 6.65 1.86 -7.27
C THR A 14 6.68 0.52 -6.51
N PRO A 15 6.16 -0.58 -7.09
CA PRO A 15 6.16 -1.88 -6.43
C PRO A 15 7.57 -2.49 -6.37
N GLN A 16 7.90 -3.12 -5.23
CA GLN A 16 9.08 -3.95 -5.02
C GLN A 16 10.42 -3.34 -5.48
N LEU A 17 10.57 -2.03 -5.28
CA LEU A 17 11.66 -1.24 -5.84
C LEU A 17 13.04 -1.60 -5.27
N ILE A 18 13.10 -2.06 -4.01
CA ILE A 18 14.35 -2.16 -3.25
C ILE A 18 14.50 -3.49 -2.54
N THR A 19 15.72 -4.01 -2.48
CA THR A 19 16.05 -5.19 -1.66
C THR A 19 17.01 -4.78 -0.55
N ILE A 20 16.58 -5.04 0.69
CA ILE A 20 17.30 -4.68 1.92
C ILE A 20 17.94 -5.93 2.49
N SER A 21 19.25 -5.85 2.76
CA SER A 21 19.98 -6.90 3.47
C SER A 21 19.89 -6.68 4.97
N TYR A 22 19.61 -7.73 5.73
CA TYR A 22 19.54 -7.67 7.20
C TYR A 22 20.12 -8.93 7.83
N GLN A 23 20.63 -8.79 9.05
CA GLN A 23 21.18 -9.91 9.81
C GLN A 23 20.05 -10.66 10.53
N GLU A 24 19.96 -11.96 10.31
CA GLU A 24 18.90 -12.80 10.88
C GLU A 24 19.18 -13.10 12.35
N ASN A 25 20.40 -13.51 12.73
CA ASN A 25 20.75 -13.93 14.09
C ASN A 25 22.18 -13.50 14.47
N GLU A 26 22.57 -13.73 15.73
CA GLU A 26 23.95 -13.58 16.23
C GLU A 26 24.96 -14.46 15.47
N THR A 27 24.52 -15.49 14.74
CA THR A 27 25.33 -16.37 13.88
C THR A 27 25.80 -15.72 12.57
N ASN A 28 25.71 -14.39 12.45
CA ASN A 28 26.18 -13.60 11.31
C ASN A 28 25.57 -13.95 9.94
N THR A 29 24.39 -14.57 9.93
CA THR A 29 23.69 -14.96 8.70
C THR A 29 22.92 -13.77 8.13
N TRP A 30 23.19 -13.43 6.86
CA TRP A 30 22.52 -12.35 6.14
C TRP A 30 21.34 -12.85 5.32
N ARG A 31 20.23 -12.12 5.36
CA ARG A 31 19.02 -12.36 4.59
C ARG A 31 18.69 -11.14 3.75
N LYS A 32 17.94 -11.37 2.67
CA LYS A 32 17.37 -10.31 1.82
C LYS A 32 15.87 -10.21 2.07
N TYR A 33 15.37 -8.98 2.03
CA TYR A 33 13.97 -8.65 2.17
C TYR A 33 13.63 -7.52 1.20
N THR A 34 12.58 -7.71 0.42
CA THR A 34 12.06 -6.74 -0.54
C THR A 34 10.71 -6.26 -0.03
N PRO A 35 10.58 -5.02 0.44
CA PRO A 35 9.29 -4.44 0.81
C PRO A 35 8.34 -4.38 -0.39
N GLU A 36 7.04 -4.37 -0.11
CA GLU A 36 6.00 -4.41 -1.16
C GLU A 36 6.03 -3.19 -2.09
N GLY A 37 6.40 -2.00 -1.60
CA GLY A 37 6.54 -0.83 -2.48
C GLY A 37 6.90 0.48 -1.78
N LEU A 38 6.96 1.53 -2.58
CA LEU A 38 7.20 2.92 -2.17
C LEU A 38 6.07 3.81 -2.68
N ILE A 39 5.51 4.65 -1.81
CA ILE A 39 4.59 5.73 -2.17
C ILE A 39 5.36 7.03 -2.17
N GLU A 40 5.27 7.77 -3.28
CA GLU A 40 5.82 9.10 -3.44
C GLU A 40 4.69 10.10 -3.69
N TRP A 41 4.83 11.29 -3.12
CA TRP A 41 3.83 12.35 -3.20
C TRP A 41 4.24 13.38 -4.25
N HIS A 42 3.28 14.14 -4.76
CA HIS A 42 3.60 15.20 -5.72
C HIS A 42 4.45 16.30 -5.08
N ASN A 43 5.30 16.95 -5.89
CA ASN A 43 6.12 18.08 -5.44
C ASN A 43 5.30 19.26 -4.88
N HIS A 44 4.01 19.33 -5.24
CA HIS A 44 3.07 20.35 -4.77
C HIS A 44 2.20 19.87 -3.60
N ASP A 45 2.52 18.74 -2.97
CA ASP A 45 1.84 18.29 -1.76
C ASP A 45 2.00 19.34 -0.65
N CYS A 46 0.89 20.02 -0.35
CA CYS A 46 0.83 21.08 0.65
C CYS A 46 1.09 20.56 2.08
N LEU A 47 0.96 19.26 2.30
CA LEU A 47 1.20 18.61 3.59
C LEU A 47 2.66 18.18 3.77
N GLN A 48 3.51 18.37 2.75
CA GLN A 48 4.94 18.05 2.78
C GLN A 48 5.21 16.62 3.28
N ARG A 49 4.39 15.65 2.84
CA ARG A 49 4.52 14.28 3.30
C ARG A 49 5.84 13.68 2.79
N LYS A 50 6.49 12.89 3.65
CA LYS A 50 7.65 12.09 3.24
C LYS A 50 7.21 10.89 2.41
N PRO A 51 8.02 10.43 1.45
CA PRO A 51 7.79 9.15 0.80
C PRO A 51 7.64 8.03 1.85
N ILE A 52 6.79 7.06 1.54
CA ILE A 52 6.46 5.96 2.47
C ILE A 52 6.89 4.64 1.85
N LEU A 53 7.91 4.03 2.44
CA LEU A 53 8.23 2.64 2.20
C LEU A 53 7.19 1.77 2.93
N LEU A 54 6.54 0.86 2.22
CA LEU A 54 5.43 0.10 2.77
C LEU A 54 5.59 -1.40 2.68
N GLU A 55 4.96 -2.07 3.63
CA GLU A 55 4.70 -3.50 3.62
C GLU A 55 3.20 -3.73 3.81
N VAL A 56 2.60 -4.68 3.08
CA VAL A 56 1.26 -5.17 3.36
C VAL A 56 1.35 -6.52 4.08
N LYS A 57 0.67 -6.65 5.22
CA LYS A 57 0.57 -7.91 5.98
C LYS A 57 -0.79 -8.07 6.64
N TYR A 58 -1.27 -9.31 6.61
CA TYR A 58 -2.47 -9.71 7.35
C TYR A 58 -2.23 -9.68 8.87
N ARG A 59 -3.22 -9.29 9.67
CA ARG A 59 -3.05 -9.24 11.12
C ARG A 59 -2.79 -10.61 11.75
N GLU A 60 -3.31 -11.68 11.14
CA GLU A 60 -3.04 -13.07 11.54
C GLU A 60 -1.54 -13.38 11.53
N ALA A 61 -0.78 -12.81 10.59
CA ALA A 61 0.66 -13.03 10.50
C ALA A 61 1.41 -12.55 11.75
N PHE A 62 0.83 -11.63 12.54
CA PHE A 62 1.40 -11.19 13.82
C PHE A 62 1.05 -12.11 14.99
N LYS A 63 0.04 -12.98 14.84
CA LYS A 63 -0.43 -13.93 15.87
C LYS A 63 0.27 -15.30 15.78
N ASP A 64 0.72 -15.69 14.59
CA ASP A 64 1.22 -17.05 14.28
C ASP A 64 2.65 -17.37 14.79
N GLY A 65 3.14 -16.68 15.83
CA GLY A 65 4.45 -16.94 16.42
C GLY A 65 5.67 -16.50 15.59
N ASN A 66 5.50 -16.17 14.30
CA ASN A 66 6.56 -15.64 13.43
C ASN A 66 6.84 -14.13 13.61
N TRP A 67 6.20 -13.50 14.59
CA TRP A 67 6.39 -12.08 14.92
C TRP A 67 7.87 -11.68 15.04
N LYS A 68 8.70 -12.53 15.67
CA LYS A 68 10.14 -12.25 15.84
C LYS A 68 10.88 -12.12 14.50
N GLY A 69 10.53 -12.94 13.50
CA GLY A 69 11.11 -12.87 12.16
C GLY A 69 10.66 -11.62 11.41
N LEU A 70 9.38 -11.30 11.49
CA LEU A 70 8.80 -10.09 10.90
C LEU A 70 9.43 -8.82 11.48
N LEU A 71 9.59 -8.77 12.82
CA LEU A 71 10.16 -7.61 13.50
C LEU A 71 11.58 -7.29 13.02
N LYS A 72 12.40 -8.30 12.70
CA LYS A 72 13.75 -8.10 12.14
C LYS A 72 13.70 -7.46 10.76
N LYS A 73 12.82 -7.94 9.87
CA LYS A 73 12.59 -7.35 8.55
C LYS A 73 12.12 -5.90 8.64
N PHE A 74 11.14 -5.64 9.51
CA PHE A 74 10.59 -4.29 9.70
C PHE A 74 11.57 -3.32 10.31
N ARG A 75 12.42 -3.76 11.24
CA ARG A 75 13.52 -2.93 11.74
C ARG A 75 14.48 -2.56 10.62
N ALA A 76 14.86 -3.50 9.78
CA ALA A 76 15.73 -3.22 8.64
C ALA A 76 15.10 -2.23 7.65
N ALA A 77 13.82 -2.41 7.29
CA ALA A 77 13.11 -1.47 6.43
C ALA A 77 12.93 -0.09 7.06
N LYS A 78 12.61 -0.03 8.36
CA LYS A 78 12.51 1.25 9.08
C LYS A 78 13.84 1.99 9.08
N SER A 79 14.95 1.31 9.40
CA SER A 79 16.28 1.92 9.37
C SER A 79 16.65 2.39 7.96
N TYR A 80 16.37 1.58 6.94
CA TYR A 80 16.61 1.95 5.55
C TYR A 80 15.80 3.20 5.17
N ALA A 81 14.49 3.22 5.45
CA ALA A 81 13.62 4.35 5.17
C ALA A 81 14.14 5.63 5.85
N GLN A 82 14.53 5.56 7.13
CA GLN A 82 15.10 6.69 7.86
C GLN A 82 16.36 7.26 7.19
N ILE A 83 17.26 6.40 6.70
CA ILE A 83 18.47 6.83 5.97
C ILE A 83 18.11 7.59 4.69
N GLN A 84 17.05 7.16 4.00
CA GLN A 84 16.56 7.82 2.79
C GLN A 84 15.71 9.08 3.06
N GLY A 85 15.44 9.41 4.33
CA GLY A 85 14.52 10.49 4.70
C GLY A 85 13.05 10.14 4.50
N TRP A 86 12.72 8.86 4.37
CA TRP A 86 11.38 8.32 4.19
C TRP A 86 10.76 7.84 5.50
N ASP A 87 9.44 7.65 5.50
CA ASP A 87 8.73 6.93 6.53
C ASP A 87 8.60 5.44 6.17
N PHE A 88 8.43 4.58 7.19
CA PHE A 88 8.09 3.17 7.00
C PHE A 88 6.74 2.87 7.64
N LYS A 89 5.82 2.29 6.87
CA LYS A 89 4.48 1.89 7.34
C LYS A 89 4.13 0.46 6.96
N ILE A 90 3.40 -0.19 7.84
CA ILE A 90 2.79 -1.50 7.58
C ILE A 90 1.30 -1.26 7.42
N TYR A 91 0.74 -1.70 6.31
CA TYR A 91 -0.70 -1.69 6.06
C TYR A 91 -1.26 -3.09 6.25
N THR A 92 -2.43 -3.15 6.86
CA THR A 92 -3.19 -4.38 7.10
C THR A 92 -4.49 -4.36 6.33
N GLU A 93 -5.21 -5.48 6.37
CA GLU A 93 -6.56 -5.57 5.85
C GLU A 93 -7.52 -4.55 6.47
N ASP A 94 -7.32 -4.12 7.72
CA ASP A 94 -8.15 -3.07 8.34
C ASP A 94 -7.92 -1.69 7.72
N ASP A 95 -6.67 -1.41 7.32
CA ASP A 95 -6.32 -0.14 6.66
C ASP A 95 -6.80 -0.11 5.21
N ILE A 96 -6.94 -1.29 4.59
CA ILE A 96 -7.22 -1.44 3.16
C ILE A 96 -8.70 -1.69 2.90
N ARG A 97 -9.39 -2.52 3.69
CA ARG A 97 -10.79 -2.91 3.51
C ARG A 97 -11.72 -1.84 4.10
N THR A 98 -11.75 -0.70 3.42
CA THR A 98 -12.60 0.44 3.76
C THR A 98 -13.77 0.55 2.77
N PRO A 99 -14.82 1.32 3.08
CA PRO A 99 -15.89 1.62 2.13
C PRO A 99 -15.38 2.22 0.81
N LEU A 100 -14.24 2.93 0.84
CA LEU A 100 -13.60 3.43 -0.37
C LEU A 100 -13.16 2.29 -1.30
N LEU A 101 -12.55 1.23 -0.76
CA LEU A 101 -12.18 0.07 -1.57
C LEU A 101 -13.42 -0.62 -2.16
N GLU A 102 -14.48 -0.73 -1.38
CA GLU A 102 -15.76 -1.28 -1.84
C GLU A 102 -16.34 -0.46 -2.98
N ASN A 103 -16.38 0.87 -2.84
CA ASN A 103 -16.85 1.80 -3.86
C ASN A 103 -16.00 1.74 -5.14
N ILE A 104 -14.68 1.71 -5.00
CA ILE A 104 -13.78 1.59 -6.16
C ILE A 104 -14.02 0.26 -6.88
N ASN A 105 -14.13 -0.86 -6.15
CA ASN A 105 -14.42 -2.15 -6.75
C ASN A 105 -15.81 -2.19 -7.40
N PHE A 106 -16.81 -1.52 -6.81
CA PHE A 106 -18.14 -1.38 -7.38
C PHE A 106 -18.08 -0.63 -8.73
N LEU A 107 -17.44 0.55 -8.74
CA LEU A 107 -17.37 1.46 -9.90
C LEU A 107 -16.47 0.93 -11.01
N ASN A 108 -15.39 0.22 -10.69
CA ASN A 108 -14.48 -0.40 -11.66
C ASN A 108 -15.18 -1.39 -12.59
N ARG A 109 -16.37 -1.88 -12.25
CA ARG A 109 -17.16 -2.76 -13.12
C ARG A 109 -17.81 -2.04 -14.31
N TYR A 110 -17.79 -0.71 -14.30
CA TYR A 110 -18.48 0.13 -15.28
C TYR A 110 -17.52 1.00 -16.10
N THR A 111 -16.20 0.88 -15.90
CA THR A 111 -15.18 1.70 -16.60
C THR A 111 -15.08 1.42 -18.10
N ASP A 112 -15.59 0.28 -18.55
CA ASP A 112 -15.59 -0.12 -19.97
C ASP A 112 -16.80 0.40 -20.76
N ILE A 113 -17.73 1.10 -20.10
CA ILE A 113 -18.88 1.71 -20.78
C ILE A 113 -18.41 2.99 -21.51
N ALA A 114 -18.16 2.85 -22.80
CA ALA A 114 -17.59 3.91 -23.65
C ALA A 114 -18.53 5.12 -23.87
N ASP A 115 -19.84 4.94 -23.71
CA ASP A 115 -20.83 6.02 -23.85
C ASP A 115 -21.13 6.64 -22.47
N PRO A 116 -20.78 7.92 -22.24
CA PRO A 116 -21.01 8.61 -20.97
C PRO A 116 -22.49 8.67 -20.55
N HIS A 117 -23.42 8.69 -21.51
CA HIS A 117 -24.85 8.73 -21.21
C HIS A 117 -25.35 7.37 -20.73
N CYS A 118 -24.94 6.29 -21.40
CA CYS A 118 -25.21 4.92 -20.95
C CYS A 118 -24.57 4.65 -19.59
N PHE A 119 -23.35 5.16 -19.35
CA PHE A 119 -22.66 5.03 -18.07
C PHE A 119 -23.48 5.65 -16.93
N GLN A 120 -23.96 6.89 -17.10
CA GLN A 120 -24.75 7.55 -16.07
C GLN A 120 -26.06 6.83 -15.78
N LEU A 121 -26.80 6.38 -16.79
CA LEU A 121 -28.06 5.66 -16.61
C LEU A 121 -27.86 4.32 -15.87
N VAL A 122 -26.82 3.56 -16.24
CA VAL A 122 -26.51 2.27 -15.61
C VAL A 122 -26.08 2.45 -14.16
N ILE A 123 -25.25 3.45 -13.86
CA ILE A 123 -24.83 3.72 -12.48
C ILE A 123 -26.03 4.12 -11.61
N MET A 124 -26.90 5.02 -12.09
CA MET A 124 -28.05 5.48 -11.32
C MET A 124 -29.05 4.36 -11.01
N ASP A 125 -29.38 3.50 -11.99
CA ASP A 125 -30.23 2.31 -11.77
C ASP A 125 -29.65 1.35 -10.72
N GLN A 126 -28.33 1.22 -10.65
CA GLN A 126 -27.68 0.34 -9.68
C GLN A 126 -27.62 0.96 -8.29
N LEU A 127 -27.45 2.28 -8.19
CA LEU A 127 -27.49 3.00 -6.90
C LEU A 127 -28.89 3.00 -6.28
N GLU A 128 -29.95 3.00 -7.08
CA GLU A 128 -31.34 2.90 -6.60
C GLU A 128 -31.70 1.53 -5.99
N LYS A 129 -30.85 0.51 -6.19
CA LYS A 129 -31.08 -0.87 -5.73
C LYS A 129 -30.33 -1.22 -4.43
N ILE A 130 -29.61 -0.27 -3.84
CA ILE A 130 -28.80 -0.41 -2.62
C ILE A 130 -29.46 0.39 -1.50
#